data_AF-A0A7G3AV78-F1
#
_entry.id   AF-A0A7G3AV78-F1
#
_cell.length_a   1.000
_cell.length_b   1.000
_cell.length_c   1.000
_cell.angle_alpha   90.00
_cell.angle_beta   90.00
_cell.angle_gamma   90.00
#
_symmetry.space_group_name_H-M   'P 1'
#
loop_
_entity.id
_entity.type
_entity.pdbx_description
1 polymer ?
#
loop_
_entity_poly.entity_id
_entity_poly.type
_entity_poly.pdbx_seq_one_letter_code
_entity_poly.pdbx_strand_id
1 'polypeptide(L)'
;MMIKFQAIILLVVLSACVHGRQLIDAKFSSDEDNSIDALSDLFVPPYKHYAAMARFLVHELDWTSMGTISTLDNIRGFPMVNVISVADSARGEKSTGRIFFYLAGLDFTLIDLKSSNRLTALFTMEQSRNCSGRNEDAMEPTCARVMFSGSARKLEKDDKSYAFAENAMFSRHPAAKKWITVHDFYLCELNITQICVLDYYGGPHFVSTEEYFKADPEEVYGKRMNKANNVNFENNEVDEIERHHRRKPKSLHIKVNRDIEEISIEV
;
A
#
# COMPACT_ATOMS: atom_id res chain seq x y z
N MET A 1 52.87 -5.81 -51.36
CA MET A 1 52.92 -4.44 -51.94
C MET A 1 51.63 -3.73 -51.51
N MET A 2 51.48 -3.37 -50.23
CA MET A 2 51.82 -2.10 -49.58
C MET A 2 51.25 -0.85 -50.28
N ILE A 3 50.67 0.05 -49.46
CA ILE A 3 50.32 1.49 -49.67
C ILE A 3 48.81 1.72 -49.87
N LYS A 4 48.07 2.58 -49.13
CA LYS A 4 48.33 3.55 -48.05
C LYS A 4 47.00 3.89 -47.35
N PHE A 5 47.06 4.10 -46.03
CA PHE A 5 46.13 4.95 -45.28
C PHE A 5 46.36 6.42 -45.65
N GLN A 6 45.29 7.20 -45.87
CA GLN A 6 45.28 8.64 -45.57
C GLN A 6 43.83 9.13 -45.41
N ALA A 7 43.60 9.86 -44.32
CA ALA A 7 42.36 10.51 -43.93
C ALA A 7 42.28 11.95 -44.50
N ILE A 8 41.06 12.46 -44.76
CA ILE A 8 40.62 13.89 -44.84
C ILE A 8 39.08 13.84 -44.72
N ILE A 9 38.46 14.18 -43.58
CA ILE A 9 37.91 15.49 -43.14
C ILE A 9 36.77 16.05 -44.03
N LEU A 10 35.56 15.97 -43.45
CA LEU A 10 34.42 16.92 -43.43
C LEU A 10 33.85 17.50 -44.75
N LEU A 11 32.60 17.14 -45.07
CA LEU A 11 31.61 18.09 -45.63
C LEU A 11 30.17 17.60 -45.40
N VAL A 12 29.48 18.32 -44.52
CA VAL A 12 28.02 18.34 -44.38
C VAL A 12 27.43 19.03 -45.61
N VAL A 13 26.35 18.49 -46.19
CA VAL A 13 25.15 19.24 -46.66
C VAL A 13 24.20 18.32 -47.45
N LEU A 14 22.98 18.18 -46.90
CA LEU A 14 21.64 18.04 -47.51
C LEU A 14 21.42 17.12 -48.73
N SER A 15 20.69 16.04 -48.48
CA SER A 15 19.57 15.64 -49.35
C SER A 15 18.43 15.09 -48.50
N ALA A 16 17.57 15.98 -48.04
CA ALA A 16 16.20 15.60 -47.71
C ALA A 16 15.45 15.38 -49.02
N CYS A 17 14.82 14.22 -49.18
CA CYS A 17 13.37 14.16 -49.45
C CYS A 17 12.86 12.72 -49.59
N VAL A 18 11.99 12.38 -48.61
CA VAL A 18 10.72 11.66 -48.74
C VAL A 18 10.78 10.19 -49.22
N HIS A 19 10.45 9.26 -48.31
CA HIS A 19 9.11 8.64 -48.24
C HIS A 19 9.08 7.59 -47.11
N GLY A 20 8.15 7.76 -46.15
CA GLY A 20 7.57 6.63 -45.42
C GLY A 20 7.89 6.47 -43.93
N ARG A 21 7.81 7.52 -43.11
CA ARG A 21 7.52 7.33 -41.68
C ARG A 21 6.00 7.34 -41.50
N GLN A 22 5.39 6.18 -41.30
CA GLN A 22 4.08 6.11 -40.66
C GLN A 22 4.30 6.36 -39.16
N LEU A 23 4.05 7.59 -38.74
CA LEU A 23 3.70 7.91 -37.37
C LEU A 23 2.34 7.26 -37.12
N ILE A 24 2.30 6.23 -36.29
CA ILE A 24 1.06 5.85 -35.62
C ILE A 24 0.91 6.90 -34.52
N ASP A 25 0.12 7.95 -34.79
CA ASP A 25 -0.52 8.73 -33.75
C ASP A 25 -1.51 7.78 -33.05
N ALA A 26 -1.01 7.01 -32.09
CA ALA A 26 -1.84 6.43 -31.07
C ALA A 26 -2.32 7.59 -30.20
N LYS A 27 -3.45 8.18 -30.60
CA LYS A 27 -4.24 9.09 -29.78
C LYS A 27 -4.76 8.26 -28.59
N PHE A 28 -3.91 8.07 -27.58
CA PHE A 28 -4.31 7.48 -26.32
C PHE A 28 -5.21 8.52 -25.63
N SER A 29 -6.50 8.21 -25.63
CA SER A 29 -7.54 8.95 -24.93
C SER A 29 -7.18 9.07 -23.45
N SER A 30 -6.80 10.27 -23.01
CA SER A 30 -6.38 10.61 -21.65
C SER A 30 -7.54 10.78 -20.66
N ASP A 31 -8.75 10.35 -21.00
CA ASP A 31 -9.95 10.68 -20.22
C ASP A 31 -10.38 9.59 -19.23
N GLU A 32 -9.94 8.34 -19.38
CA GLU A 32 -10.28 7.26 -18.43
C GLU A 32 -9.38 7.22 -17.19
N ASP A 33 -8.11 7.64 -17.29
CA ASP A 33 -7.11 7.57 -16.20
C ASP A 33 -7.36 8.63 -15.11
N ASN A 34 -7.73 9.84 -15.52
CA ASN A 34 -8.07 10.95 -14.60
C ASN A 34 -9.26 10.63 -13.69
N SER A 35 -10.18 9.77 -14.13
CA SER A 35 -11.38 9.42 -13.36
C SER A 35 -11.06 8.45 -12.20
N ILE A 36 -10.09 7.55 -12.39
CA ILE A 36 -9.68 6.55 -11.40
C ILE A 36 -8.81 7.20 -10.33
N ASP A 37 -7.88 8.08 -10.73
CA ASP A 37 -7.04 8.83 -9.80
C ASP A 37 -7.85 9.81 -8.95
N ALA A 38 -8.80 10.53 -9.56
CA ALA A 38 -9.71 11.40 -8.82
C ALA A 38 -10.62 10.63 -7.85
N LEU A 39 -11.03 9.42 -8.22
CA LEU A 39 -11.86 8.55 -7.38
C LEU A 39 -11.05 7.94 -6.23
N SER A 40 -9.81 7.50 -6.49
CA SER A 40 -8.86 7.03 -5.48
C SER A 40 -8.55 8.13 -4.46
N ASP A 41 -8.30 9.36 -4.94
CA ASP A 41 -8.10 10.53 -4.09
C ASP A 41 -9.31 10.84 -3.20
N LEU A 42 -10.52 10.54 -3.68
CA LEU A 42 -11.76 10.76 -2.94
C LEU A 42 -11.86 9.87 -1.69
N PHE A 43 -11.18 8.72 -1.69
CA PHE A 43 -11.18 7.73 -0.61
C PHE A 43 -9.97 7.82 0.33
N VAL A 44 -9.05 8.77 0.14
CA VAL A 44 -7.92 9.02 1.04
C VAL A 44 -8.21 10.22 1.96
N PRO A 45 -7.88 10.19 3.28
CA PRO A 45 -8.25 11.29 4.16
C PRO A 45 -7.45 12.52 3.78
N PRO A 46 -8.00 13.74 3.89
CA PRO A 46 -7.18 14.92 3.65
C PRO A 46 -6.04 14.98 4.69
N TYR A 47 -4.83 15.32 4.25
CA TYR A 47 -3.58 15.21 5.05
C TYR A 47 -3.58 15.96 6.39
N LYS A 48 -4.53 16.86 6.69
CA LYS A 48 -4.62 17.49 8.03
C LYS A 48 -5.43 16.67 9.04
N HIS A 49 -6.01 15.55 8.60
CA HIS A 49 -6.75 14.62 9.43
C HIS A 49 -5.87 13.43 9.82
N TYR A 50 -4.73 13.70 10.48
CA TYR A 50 -3.67 12.72 10.78
C TYR A 50 -4.19 11.43 11.44
N ALA A 51 -5.10 11.55 12.42
CA ALA A 51 -5.70 10.39 13.08
C ALA A 51 -6.54 9.55 12.12
N ALA A 52 -7.30 10.18 11.22
CA ALA A 52 -8.08 9.49 10.20
C ALA A 52 -7.17 8.85 9.14
N MET A 53 -6.08 9.52 8.73
CA MET A 53 -5.06 8.94 7.83
C MET A 53 -4.44 7.67 8.43
N ALA A 54 -4.06 7.72 9.70
CA ALA A 54 -3.55 6.54 10.42
C ALA A 54 -4.56 5.40 10.48
N ARG A 55 -5.82 5.71 10.80
CA ARG A 55 -6.90 4.71 10.86
C ARG A 55 -7.20 4.11 9.49
N PHE A 56 -7.20 4.93 8.45
CA PHE A 56 -7.39 4.49 7.08
C PHE A 56 -6.33 3.49 6.66
N LEU A 57 -5.04 3.83 6.82
CA LEU A 57 -3.95 2.95 6.38
C LEU A 57 -3.98 1.60 7.10
N VAL A 58 -4.28 1.59 8.40
CA VAL A 58 -4.45 0.35 9.16
C VAL A 58 -5.62 -0.49 8.66
N HIS A 59 -6.70 0.16 8.23
CA HIS A 59 -7.90 -0.55 7.75
C HIS A 59 -7.76 -1.04 6.30
N GLU A 60 -7.10 -0.27 5.44
CA GLU A 60 -6.97 -0.59 4.02
C GLU A 60 -5.97 -1.73 3.80
N LEU A 61 -4.89 -1.76 4.58
CA LEU A 61 -3.74 -2.62 4.30
C LEU A 61 -3.81 -3.98 5.02
N ASP A 62 -3.40 -5.01 4.30
CA ASP A 62 -3.43 -6.41 4.78
C ASP A 62 -2.12 -6.85 5.45
N TRP A 63 -1.04 -6.08 5.32
CA TRP A 63 0.27 -6.42 5.87
C TRP A 63 1.04 -5.15 6.25
N THR A 64 2.09 -5.31 7.04
CA THR A 64 3.01 -4.23 7.44
C THR A 64 4.44 -4.75 7.48
N SER A 65 5.40 -3.83 7.35
CA SER A 65 6.78 -4.11 7.75
C SER A 65 6.92 -3.83 9.24
N MET A 66 7.42 -4.80 10.00
CA MET A 66 7.55 -4.73 11.44
C MET A 66 9.02 -4.80 11.84
N GLY A 67 9.49 -3.74 12.49
CA GLY A 67 10.83 -3.63 13.05
C GLY A 67 10.91 -4.18 14.47
N THR A 68 11.90 -5.04 14.75
CA THR A 68 12.27 -5.56 16.08
C THR A 68 13.78 -5.45 16.31
N ILE A 69 14.26 -5.91 17.46
CA ILE A 69 15.69 -5.91 17.81
C ILE A 69 16.20 -7.34 17.75
N SER A 70 17.11 -7.61 16.83
CA SER A 70 17.54 -8.96 16.53
C SER A 70 18.24 -9.64 17.71
N THR A 71 17.90 -10.89 17.92
CA THR A 71 18.51 -11.80 18.91
C THR A 71 19.43 -12.85 18.27
N LEU A 72 19.58 -12.84 16.94
CA LEU A 72 20.47 -13.73 16.20
C LEU A 72 21.94 -13.42 16.52
N ASP A 73 22.76 -14.46 16.70
CA ASP A 73 24.12 -14.31 17.24
C ASP A 73 25.01 -13.34 16.47
N ASN A 74 24.97 -13.39 15.14
CA ASN A 74 25.84 -12.56 14.28
C ASN A 74 25.38 -11.11 14.13
N ILE A 75 24.12 -10.80 14.47
CA ILE A 75 23.52 -9.47 14.30
C ILE A 75 22.77 -9.02 15.56
N ARG A 76 23.16 -9.54 16.72
CA ARG A 76 22.50 -9.25 17.99
C ARG A 76 22.46 -7.74 18.23
N GLY A 77 21.26 -7.21 18.46
CA GLY A 77 21.02 -5.78 18.67
C GLY A 77 20.75 -4.97 17.40
N PHE A 78 20.87 -5.56 16.20
CA PHE A 78 20.54 -4.86 14.95
C PHE A 78 19.02 -4.66 14.83
N PRO A 79 18.56 -3.61 14.11
CA PRO A 79 17.18 -3.54 13.69
C PRO A 79 16.89 -4.70 12.71
N MET A 80 15.95 -5.56 13.08
CA MET A 80 15.39 -6.58 12.21
C MET A 80 14.08 -6.06 11.64
N VAL A 81 13.79 -6.31 10.36
CA VAL A 81 12.51 -5.93 9.74
C VAL A 81 11.92 -7.15 9.05
N ASN A 82 10.66 -7.43 9.31
CA ASN A 82 9.94 -8.58 8.74
C ASN A 82 8.57 -8.15 8.19
N VAL A 83 8.00 -8.96 7.28
CA VAL A 83 6.64 -8.77 6.75
C VAL A 83 5.65 -9.50 7.62
N ILE A 84 4.67 -8.79 8.17
CA ILE A 84 3.64 -9.33 9.05
C ILE A 84 2.25 -9.06 8.48
N SER A 85 1.44 -10.11 8.32
CA SER A 85 0.02 -9.98 8.00
C SER A 85 -0.75 -9.38 9.18
N VAL A 86 -1.63 -8.42 8.90
CA VAL A 86 -2.40 -7.68 9.92
C VAL A 86 -3.89 -7.60 9.57
N ALA A 87 -4.69 -7.31 10.58
CA ALA A 87 -6.10 -6.94 10.45
C ALA A 87 -6.53 -6.02 11.59
N ASP A 88 -7.46 -5.10 11.33
CA ASP A 88 -8.12 -4.31 12.37
C ASP A 88 -9.60 -4.65 12.57
N SER A 89 -10.25 -5.13 11.51
CA SER A 89 -11.60 -5.69 11.51
C SER A 89 -11.76 -6.69 10.36
N ALA A 90 -12.92 -7.34 10.27
CA ALA A 90 -13.24 -8.18 9.13
C ALA A 90 -13.50 -7.34 7.87
N ARG A 91 -13.32 -7.92 6.67
CA ARG A 91 -13.58 -7.22 5.41
C ARG A 91 -15.04 -6.72 5.36
N GLY A 92 -15.21 -5.43 5.08
CA GLY A 92 -16.51 -4.77 5.00
C GLY A 92 -17.08 -4.28 6.34
N GLU A 93 -16.41 -4.58 7.45
CA GLU A 93 -16.74 -4.02 8.76
C GLU A 93 -15.98 -2.71 8.99
N LYS A 94 -16.51 -1.85 9.86
CA LYS A 94 -15.85 -0.58 10.21
C LYS A 94 -14.44 -0.80 10.78
N SER A 95 -13.55 0.16 10.53
CA SER A 95 -12.25 0.17 11.16
C SER A 95 -12.36 0.20 12.69
N THR A 96 -11.55 -0.59 13.39
CA THR A 96 -11.34 -0.41 14.84
C THR A 96 -10.02 0.30 15.17
N GLY A 97 -9.08 0.32 14.22
CA GLY A 97 -7.73 0.82 14.43
C GLY A 97 -6.86 -0.08 15.32
N ARG A 98 -7.38 -1.17 15.86
CA ARG A 98 -6.56 -2.16 16.58
C ARG A 98 -5.72 -2.92 15.56
N ILE A 99 -4.50 -3.30 15.88
CA ILE A 99 -3.63 -4.00 14.93
C ILE A 99 -3.42 -5.41 15.44
N PHE A 100 -4.17 -6.37 14.87
CA PHE A 100 -4.03 -7.79 15.16
C PHE A 100 -3.10 -8.45 14.15
N PHE A 101 -2.37 -9.45 14.61
CA PHE A 101 -1.47 -10.23 13.76
C PHE A 101 -1.21 -11.60 14.36
N TYR A 102 -0.82 -12.55 13.52
CA TYR A 102 -0.35 -13.86 13.94
C TYR A 102 1.17 -13.93 13.81
N LEU A 103 1.84 -14.49 14.82
CA LEU A 103 3.26 -14.85 14.73
C LEU A 103 3.43 -16.35 14.94
N ALA A 104 4.26 -16.99 14.12
CA ALA A 104 4.66 -18.38 14.36
C ALA A 104 5.68 -18.46 15.49
N GLY A 105 5.71 -19.59 16.22
CA GLY A 105 6.68 -19.88 17.27
C GLY A 105 8.15 -19.70 16.85
N LEU A 106 8.44 -19.97 15.58
CA LEU A 106 9.75 -19.93 14.94
C LEU A 106 10.03 -18.61 14.19
N ASP A 107 9.08 -17.67 14.18
CA ASP A 107 9.23 -16.40 13.48
C ASP A 107 10.29 -15.53 14.16
N PHE A 108 11.20 -14.92 13.39
CA PHE A 108 12.27 -14.06 13.92
C PHE A 108 11.70 -12.93 14.78
N THR A 109 10.58 -12.34 14.36
CA THR A 109 9.88 -11.28 15.10
C THR A 109 9.44 -11.78 16.47
N LEU A 110 8.84 -12.97 16.57
CA LEU A 110 8.41 -13.50 17.86
C LEU A 110 9.60 -13.83 18.78
N ILE A 111 10.66 -14.39 18.22
CA ILE A 111 11.89 -14.72 18.96
C ILE A 111 12.50 -13.43 19.52
N ASP A 112 12.59 -12.37 18.71
CA ASP A 112 13.10 -11.07 19.14
C ASP A 112 12.22 -10.44 20.22
N LEU A 113 10.89 -10.49 20.06
CA LEU A 113 9.92 -9.93 21.00
C LEU A 113 9.95 -10.60 22.38
N LYS A 114 10.34 -11.87 22.46
CA LYS A 114 10.55 -12.57 23.75
C LYS A 114 11.71 -11.97 24.53
N SER A 115 12.75 -11.47 23.85
CA SER A 115 13.89 -10.82 24.51
C SER A 115 13.68 -9.33 24.75
N SER A 116 13.06 -8.63 23.81
CA SER A 116 12.72 -7.22 23.94
C SER A 116 11.38 -6.97 23.26
N ASN A 117 10.33 -6.79 24.07
CA ASN A 117 8.98 -6.56 23.56
C ASN A 117 8.80 -5.09 23.11
N ARG A 118 9.60 -4.69 22.12
CA ARG A 118 9.59 -3.37 21.48
C ARG A 118 9.55 -3.57 19.98
N LEU A 119 8.57 -2.96 19.33
CA LEU A 119 8.42 -3.02 17.89
C LEU A 119 7.97 -1.70 17.30
N THR A 120 8.18 -1.54 16.00
CA THR A 120 7.56 -0.48 15.20
C THR A 120 7.01 -1.06 13.91
N ALA A 121 5.72 -0.84 13.63
CA ALA A 121 5.07 -1.22 12.38
C ALA A 121 4.96 -0.01 11.45
N LEU A 122 5.31 -0.16 10.17
CA LEU A 122 5.20 0.87 9.14
C LEU A 122 4.11 0.50 8.13
N PHE A 123 3.16 1.42 7.96
CA PHE A 123 2.11 1.37 6.95
C PHE A 123 2.33 2.49 5.94
N THR A 124 2.10 2.24 4.65
CA THR A 124 2.20 3.26 3.60
C THR A 124 1.20 3.02 2.48
N MET A 125 0.69 4.11 1.92
CA MET A 125 -0.16 4.09 0.72
C MET A 125 0.46 3.32 -0.46
N GLU A 126 1.80 3.22 -0.51
CA GLU A 126 2.45 2.47 -1.58
C GLU A 126 2.24 0.94 -1.48
N GLN A 127 1.87 0.42 -0.30
CA GLN A 127 1.56 -1.01 -0.17
C GLN A 127 0.35 -1.43 -1.00
N SER A 128 -0.54 -0.49 -1.34
CA SER A 128 -1.66 -0.68 -2.28
C SER A 128 -1.40 -0.04 -3.65
N ARG A 129 -0.17 0.41 -3.93
CA ARG A 129 0.22 1.15 -5.15
C ARG A 129 -0.58 2.44 -5.37
N ASN A 130 -1.08 3.04 -4.30
CA ASN A 130 -1.83 4.29 -4.41
C ASN A 130 -0.92 5.44 -4.89
N CYS A 131 0.34 5.49 -4.43
CA CYS A 131 1.29 6.53 -4.83
C CYS A 131 1.83 6.27 -6.24
N SER A 132 2.39 5.09 -6.50
CA SER A 132 2.93 4.75 -7.82
C SER A 132 1.86 4.74 -8.92
N GLY A 133 0.61 4.42 -8.58
CA GLY A 133 -0.54 4.57 -9.48
C GLY A 133 -0.76 6.00 -9.96
N ARG A 134 -0.42 7.00 -9.13
CA ARG A 134 -0.53 8.44 -9.41
C ARG A 134 0.81 9.05 -9.87
N ASN A 135 1.76 8.22 -10.30
CA ASN A 135 3.12 8.61 -10.67
C ASN A 135 3.86 9.39 -9.58
N GLU A 136 3.58 9.03 -8.32
CA GLU A 136 4.21 9.60 -7.13
C GLU A 136 5.25 8.63 -6.56
N ASP A 137 6.44 9.13 -6.20
CA ASP A 137 7.50 8.31 -5.59
C ASP A 137 7.12 7.89 -4.17
N ALA A 138 7.50 6.68 -3.76
CA ALA A 138 7.17 6.15 -2.43
C ALA A 138 7.78 6.96 -1.26
N MET A 139 8.84 7.73 -1.52
CA MET A 139 9.47 8.61 -0.54
C MET A 139 8.85 10.01 -0.48
N GLU A 140 8.07 10.38 -1.50
CA GLU A 140 7.40 11.68 -1.56
C GLU A 140 6.51 11.86 -0.31
N PRO A 141 6.63 12.98 0.44
CA PRO A 141 5.85 13.17 1.66
C PRO A 141 4.32 13.14 1.48
N THR A 142 3.79 13.40 0.28
CA THR A 142 2.37 13.22 -0.02
C THR A 142 1.95 11.74 -0.13
N CYS A 143 2.91 10.82 -0.28
CA CYS A 143 2.72 9.38 -0.22
C CYS A 143 2.66 8.97 1.26
N ALA A 144 1.46 9.13 1.84
CA ALA A 144 1.23 9.00 3.26
C ALA A 144 1.74 7.67 3.82
N ARG A 145 2.40 7.78 4.98
CA ARG A 145 2.92 6.67 5.75
C ARG A 145 2.83 6.92 7.24
N VAL A 146 2.63 5.85 7.99
CA VAL A 146 2.39 5.88 9.43
C VAL A 146 3.21 4.82 10.12
N MET A 147 3.89 5.23 11.18
CA MET A 147 4.67 4.36 12.06
C MET A 147 3.98 4.23 13.41
N PHE A 148 3.70 2.99 13.81
CA PHE A 148 3.15 2.63 15.12
C PHE A 148 4.23 1.95 15.96
N SER A 149 4.72 2.62 17.00
CA SER A 149 5.67 2.06 17.95
C SER A 149 4.96 1.56 19.21
N GLY A 150 5.38 0.42 19.73
CA GLY A 150 4.74 -0.17 20.90
C GLY A 150 5.29 -1.54 21.29
N SER A 151 4.41 -2.37 21.84
CA SER A 151 4.71 -3.73 22.28
C SER A 151 3.64 -4.71 21.81
N ALA A 152 4.01 -5.97 21.58
CA ALA A 152 3.06 -7.02 21.25
C ALA A 152 2.43 -7.58 22.53
N ARG A 153 1.10 -7.70 22.55
CA ARG A 153 0.34 -8.39 23.58
C ARG A 153 -0.27 -9.64 22.99
N LYS A 154 0.12 -10.81 23.51
CA LYS A 154 -0.52 -12.08 23.14
C LYS A 154 -1.97 -12.09 23.64
N LEU A 155 -2.90 -12.51 22.79
CA LEU A 155 -4.29 -12.75 23.14
C LEU A 155 -4.44 -14.23 23.52
N GLU A 156 -4.78 -14.48 24.78
CA GLU A 156 -5.16 -15.83 25.22
C GLU A 156 -6.59 -16.14 24.75
N LYS A 157 -6.94 -17.43 24.63
CA LYS A 157 -8.25 -17.86 24.08
C LYS A 157 -9.45 -17.36 24.89
N ASP A 158 -9.25 -17.07 26.17
CA ASP A 158 -10.25 -16.52 27.09
C ASP A 158 -10.28 -14.98 27.10
N ASP A 159 -9.39 -14.30 26.36
CA ASP A 159 -9.45 -12.85 26.15
C ASP A 159 -10.73 -12.49 25.38
N LYS A 160 -11.45 -11.48 25.87
CA LYS A 160 -12.70 -10.98 25.26
C LYS A 160 -12.52 -10.56 23.80
N SER A 161 -11.31 -10.19 23.40
CA SER A 161 -10.96 -9.79 22.04
C SER A 161 -10.55 -10.93 21.13
N TYR A 162 -10.26 -12.13 21.67
CA TYR A 162 -9.67 -13.23 20.90
C TYR A 162 -10.54 -13.60 19.69
N ALA A 163 -11.83 -13.88 19.92
CA ALA A 163 -12.75 -14.28 18.86
C ALA A 163 -12.92 -13.19 17.79
N PHE A 164 -12.93 -11.92 18.19
CA PHE A 164 -13.01 -10.79 17.27
C PHE A 164 -11.74 -10.71 16.39
N ALA A 165 -10.57 -10.76 17.02
CA ALA A 165 -9.28 -10.67 16.35
C ALA A 165 -9.05 -11.87 15.41
N GLU A 166 -9.41 -13.09 15.84
CA GLU A 166 -9.35 -14.28 15.00
C GLU A 166 -10.25 -14.17 13.77
N ASN A 167 -11.50 -13.70 13.96
CA ASN A 167 -12.41 -13.47 12.85
C ASN A 167 -11.90 -12.39 11.88
N ALA A 168 -11.37 -11.27 12.39
CA ALA A 168 -10.76 -10.22 11.58
C ALA A 168 -9.59 -10.78 10.75
N MET A 169 -8.66 -11.49 11.39
CA MET A 169 -7.52 -12.11 10.73
C MET A 169 -7.94 -13.11 9.66
N PHE A 170 -8.89 -14.01 9.94
CA PHE A 170 -9.35 -15.00 8.95
C PHE A 170 -10.18 -14.41 7.81
N SER A 171 -10.90 -13.32 8.06
CA SER A 171 -11.63 -12.61 7.01
C SER A 171 -10.66 -11.95 6.02
N ARG A 172 -9.61 -11.30 6.54
CA ARG A 172 -8.61 -10.64 5.71
C ARG A 172 -7.60 -11.60 5.09
N HIS A 173 -7.24 -12.66 5.82
CA HIS A 173 -6.25 -13.68 5.48
C HIS A 173 -6.85 -15.10 5.51
N PRO A 174 -7.71 -15.50 4.54
CA PRO A 174 -8.32 -16.84 4.56
C PRO A 174 -7.32 -18.00 4.55
N ALA A 175 -6.13 -17.78 3.97
CA ALA A 175 -5.04 -18.76 3.95
C ALA A 175 -4.48 -19.04 5.36
N ALA A 176 -4.58 -18.10 6.30
CA ALA A 176 -4.10 -18.27 7.67
C ALA A 176 -4.74 -19.46 8.37
N LYS A 177 -6.00 -19.79 8.06
CA LYS A 177 -6.70 -20.99 8.58
C LYS A 177 -5.91 -22.29 8.35
N LYS A 178 -5.13 -22.36 7.27
CA LYS A 178 -4.27 -23.51 6.96
C LYS A 178 -2.90 -23.42 7.64
N TRP A 179 -2.35 -22.22 7.79
CA TRP A 179 -1.03 -22.04 8.40
C TRP A 179 -1.07 -22.33 9.90
N ILE A 180 -2.10 -21.85 10.59
CA ILE A 180 -2.23 -21.96 12.04
C ILE A 180 -2.39 -23.40 12.56
N THR A 181 -2.64 -24.37 11.68
CA THR A 181 -2.73 -25.79 12.05
C THR A 181 -1.40 -26.54 11.90
N VAL A 182 -0.39 -25.93 11.26
CA VAL A 182 0.90 -26.59 10.94
C VAL A 182 1.99 -26.27 11.96
N HIS A 183 1.93 -25.10 12.59
CA HIS A 183 2.85 -24.66 13.64
C HIS A 183 2.09 -24.01 14.78
N ASP A 184 2.77 -23.77 15.91
CA ASP A 184 2.22 -22.94 16.97
C ASP A 184 2.19 -21.49 16.52
N PHE A 185 0.98 -20.93 16.42
CA PHE A 185 0.78 -19.51 16.13
C PHE A 185 0.21 -18.77 17.33
N TYR A 186 0.65 -17.53 17.48
CA TYR A 186 0.29 -16.63 18.57
C TYR A 186 -0.51 -15.49 17.97
N LEU A 187 -1.80 -15.40 18.32
CA LEU A 187 -2.61 -14.24 18.00
C LEU A 187 -2.21 -13.10 18.93
N CYS A 188 -1.80 -11.98 18.34
CA CYS A 188 -1.27 -10.82 19.05
C CYS A 188 -2.05 -9.57 18.68
N GLU A 189 -2.01 -8.60 19.56
CA GLU A 189 -2.43 -7.23 19.33
C GLU A 189 -1.26 -6.28 19.62
N LEU A 190 -1.09 -5.24 18.80
CA LEU A 190 -0.15 -4.16 19.08
C LEU A 190 -0.72 -3.23 20.16
N ASN A 191 -0.05 -3.18 21.30
CA ASN A 191 -0.25 -2.13 22.29
C ASN A 191 0.52 -0.87 21.86
N ILE A 192 -0.20 0.09 21.28
CA ILE A 192 0.35 1.30 20.68
C ILE A 192 0.83 2.27 21.77
N THR A 193 2.07 2.74 21.64
CA THR A 193 2.67 3.77 22.51
C THR A 193 2.82 5.11 21.78
N GLN A 194 3.20 5.08 20.50
CA GLN A 194 3.40 6.28 19.69
C GLN A 194 2.90 6.04 18.27
N ILE A 195 2.28 7.08 17.70
CA ILE A 195 1.82 7.11 16.32
C ILE A 195 2.48 8.32 15.65
N CYS A 196 3.15 8.07 14.54
CA CYS A 196 3.85 9.08 13.76
C CYS A 196 3.32 9.03 12.32
N VAL A 197 2.73 10.13 11.86
CA VAL A 197 2.10 10.26 10.54
C VAL A 197 2.95 11.21 9.70
N LEU A 198 3.31 10.81 8.49
CA LEU A 198 3.84 11.69 7.46
C LEU A 198 2.95 11.57 6.23
N ASP A 199 2.18 12.61 5.93
CA ASP A 199 1.22 12.68 4.82
C ASP A 199 1.28 13.99 4.05
N TYR A 200 2.24 14.87 4.38
CA TYR A 200 2.56 16.08 3.63
C TYR A 200 3.95 16.62 3.97
N TYR A 201 4.38 17.66 3.27
CA TYR A 201 5.59 18.42 3.61
C TYR A 201 5.50 19.08 5.00
N GLY A 202 6.66 19.24 5.64
CA GLY A 202 6.77 19.89 6.96
C GLY A 202 7.23 18.96 8.08
N GLY A 203 7.44 17.68 7.78
CA GLY A 203 7.89 16.67 8.74
C GLY A 203 6.73 15.88 9.35
N PRO A 204 7.03 14.91 10.21
CA PRO A 204 6.01 14.04 10.78
C PRO A 204 5.16 14.73 11.86
N HIS A 205 3.91 14.30 11.97
CA HIS A 205 2.98 14.65 13.02
C HIS A 205 2.79 13.50 14.00
N PHE A 206 2.71 13.81 15.29
CA PHE A 206 2.44 12.83 16.33
C PHE A 206 0.96 12.85 16.69
N VAL A 207 0.35 11.67 16.73
CA VAL A 207 -1.07 11.49 17.07
C VAL A 207 -1.15 10.75 18.41
N SER A 208 -1.97 11.24 19.33
CA SER A 208 -2.22 10.53 20.58
C SER A 208 -3.06 9.27 20.33
N THR A 209 -2.91 8.26 21.20
CA THR A 209 -3.74 7.05 21.12
C THR A 209 -5.23 7.37 21.26
N GLU A 210 -5.58 8.36 22.10
CA GLU A 210 -6.96 8.83 22.25
C GLU A 210 -7.54 9.39 20.96
N GLU A 211 -6.84 10.31 20.28
CA GLU A 211 -7.28 10.88 19.01
C GLU A 211 -7.42 9.80 17.92
N TYR A 212 -6.46 8.87 17.88
CA TYR A 212 -6.46 7.76 16.94
C TYR A 212 -7.68 6.85 17.08
N PHE A 213 -8.00 6.43 18.30
CA PHE A 213 -9.16 5.56 18.54
C PHE A 213 -10.49 6.31 18.45
N LYS A 214 -10.50 7.63 18.64
CA LYS A 214 -11.69 8.48 18.47
C LYS A 214 -12.02 8.79 17.00
N ALA A 215 -11.04 8.76 16.10
CA ALA A 215 -11.25 9.04 14.69
C ALA A 215 -12.12 7.96 14.01
N ASP A 216 -12.93 8.35 13.03
CA ASP A 216 -13.66 7.47 12.12
C ASP A 216 -13.21 7.87 10.69
N PRO A 217 -12.33 7.09 10.02
CA PRO A 217 -11.85 7.45 8.69
C PRO A 217 -13.01 7.49 7.67
N GLU A 218 -14.00 6.62 7.81
CA GLU A 218 -15.19 6.56 6.95
C GLU A 218 -16.07 7.82 7.06
N GLU A 219 -16.21 8.40 8.25
CA GLU A 219 -16.91 9.67 8.48
C GLU A 219 -16.22 10.84 7.75
N VAL A 220 -14.88 10.87 7.79
CA VAL A 220 -14.10 11.91 7.10
C VAL A 220 -14.28 11.80 5.59
N TYR A 221 -14.33 10.59 5.03
CA TYR A 221 -14.68 10.36 3.63
C TYR A 221 -16.07 10.83 3.28
N GLY A 222 -17.08 10.40 4.06
CA GLY A 222 -18.47 10.76 3.80
C GLY A 222 -18.67 12.28 3.74
N LYS A 223 -18.03 13.02 4.64
CA LYS A 223 -18.05 14.50 4.61
C LYS A 223 -17.38 15.08 3.38
N ARG A 224 -16.23 14.53 2.96
CA ARG A 224 -15.52 14.97 1.74
C ARG A 224 -16.36 14.73 0.48
N MET A 225 -16.97 13.56 0.38
CA MET A 225 -17.88 13.18 -0.72
C MET A 225 -19.08 14.11 -0.81
N ASN A 226 -19.77 14.34 0.31
CA ASN A 226 -20.92 15.24 0.35
C ASN A 226 -20.54 16.67 -0.04
N LYS A 227 -19.37 17.16 0.39
CA LYS A 227 -18.87 18.47 0.01
C LYS A 227 -18.56 18.54 -1.49
N ALA A 228 -17.90 17.54 -2.06
CA ALA A 228 -17.61 17.48 -3.50
C ALA A 228 -18.91 17.47 -4.33
N ASN A 229 -19.90 16.68 -3.91
CA ASN A 229 -21.21 16.65 -4.55
C ASN A 229 -21.89 18.03 -4.47
N ASN A 230 -21.91 18.69 -3.31
CA ASN A 230 -22.51 20.02 -3.16
C ASN A 230 -21.82 21.10 -4.02
N VAL A 231 -20.48 21.04 -4.16
CA VAL A 231 -19.73 21.96 -5.04
C VAL A 231 -20.04 21.70 -6.52
N ASN A 232 -20.28 20.45 -6.90
CA ASN A 232 -20.71 20.09 -8.25
C ASN A 232 -22.17 20.52 -8.52
N PHE A 233 -23.05 20.52 -7.50
CA PHE A 233 -24.42 21.03 -7.62
C PHE A 233 -24.50 22.57 -7.77
N GLU A 234 -23.50 23.32 -7.28
CA GLU A 234 -23.42 24.77 -7.50
C GLU A 234 -22.86 25.15 -8.89
N ASN A 235 -22.26 24.20 -9.61
CA ASN A 235 -21.70 24.38 -10.96
C ASN A 235 -22.38 23.44 -11.98
N ASN A 236 -23.70 23.55 -12.13
CA ASN A 236 -24.60 23.09 -13.20
C ASN A 236 -24.42 21.72 -13.92
N GLU A 237 -25.59 21.09 -14.10
CA GLU A 237 -25.98 19.97 -14.98
C GLU A 237 -25.77 18.52 -14.48
N VAL A 238 -26.84 18.06 -13.82
CA VAL A 238 -27.20 16.68 -13.54
C VAL A 238 -27.36 15.89 -14.84
N ASP A 239 -26.51 14.88 -15.07
CA ASP A 239 -26.87 13.51 -15.48
C ASP A 239 -25.71 12.80 -16.19
N GLU A 240 -24.95 11.95 -15.48
CA GLU A 240 -24.38 10.74 -16.12
C GLU A 240 -23.92 9.61 -15.18
N ILE A 241 -23.78 9.88 -13.87
CA ILE A 241 -23.18 8.92 -12.94
C ILE A 241 -24.08 7.69 -12.66
N GLU A 242 -25.41 7.83 -12.74
CA GLU A 242 -26.33 6.72 -12.41
C GLU A 242 -26.39 5.59 -13.46
N ARG A 243 -25.78 5.75 -14.64
CA ARG A 243 -25.81 4.69 -15.68
C ARG A 243 -24.74 3.62 -15.55
N HIS A 244 -23.69 3.82 -14.74
CA HIS A 244 -22.55 2.89 -14.72
C HIS A 244 -22.68 1.70 -13.75
N HIS A 245 -23.62 1.74 -12.79
CA HIS A 245 -23.82 0.64 -11.83
C HIS A 245 -24.67 -0.54 -12.32
N ARG A 246 -25.02 -0.62 -13.62
CA ARG A 246 -25.72 -1.78 -14.21
C ARG A 246 -25.04 -2.38 -15.45
N ARG A 247 -23.71 -2.49 -15.48
CA ARG A 247 -23.04 -3.35 -16.48
C ARG A 247 -22.30 -4.49 -15.80
N LYS A 248 -22.81 -5.72 -16.00
CA LYS A 248 -22.13 -6.96 -15.61
C LYS A 248 -20.73 -6.99 -16.26
N PRO A 249 -19.70 -7.48 -15.56
CA PRO A 249 -18.35 -7.57 -16.12
C PRO A 249 -18.36 -8.53 -17.30
N LYS A 250 -17.89 -8.07 -18.47
CA LYS A 250 -17.58 -8.96 -19.60
C LYS A 250 -16.21 -9.59 -19.34
N SER A 251 -16.13 -10.91 -19.40
CA SER A 251 -14.83 -11.61 -19.35
C SER A 251 -14.05 -11.32 -20.63
N LEU A 252 -12.81 -10.83 -20.48
CA LEU A 252 -11.84 -10.77 -21.55
C LEU A 252 -10.99 -12.03 -21.50
N HIS A 253 -11.04 -12.87 -22.54
CA HIS A 253 -10.10 -13.98 -22.72
C HIS A 253 -8.91 -13.49 -23.55
N ILE A 254 -7.79 -13.24 -22.87
CA ILE A 254 -6.51 -12.94 -23.53
C ILE A 254 -5.79 -14.27 -23.78
N LYS A 255 -5.62 -14.65 -25.05
CA LYS A 255 -4.70 -15.72 -25.46
C LYS A 255 -3.31 -15.13 -25.60
N VAL A 256 -2.41 -15.54 -24.70
CA VAL A 256 -0.97 -15.24 -24.81
C VAL A 256 -0.33 -16.35 -25.64
N ASN A 257 0.12 -16.03 -26.86
CA ASN A 257 1.08 -16.88 -27.56
C ASN A 257 2.46 -16.60 -26.95
N ARG A 258 3.09 -17.64 -26.40
CA ARG A 258 4.49 -17.58 -25.96
C ARG A 258 5.35 -18.08 -27.11
N ASP A 259 6.00 -17.16 -27.81
CA ASP A 259 7.22 -17.49 -28.54
C ASP A 259 8.38 -17.36 -27.53
N ILE A 260 9.04 -18.48 -27.26
CA ILE A 260 10.17 -18.58 -26.34
C ILE A 260 11.43 -18.44 -27.20
N GLU A 261 12.13 -17.31 -27.11
CA GLU A 261 13.55 -17.26 -27.41
C GLU A 261 14.31 -17.36 -26.08
N GLU A 262 15.09 -18.44 -25.93
CA GLU A 262 15.99 -18.66 -24.79
C GLU A 262 17.07 -17.58 -24.73
N ILE A 263 17.12 -16.85 -23.62
CA ILE A 263 18.29 -16.04 -23.26
C ILE A 263 19.19 -16.92 -22.39
N SER A 264 20.29 -17.39 -22.96
CA SER A 264 21.37 -18.04 -22.23
C SER A 264 22.20 -16.98 -21.49
N ILE A 265 22.26 -17.08 -20.16
CA ILE A 265 23.24 -16.36 -19.35
C ILE A 265 24.31 -17.38 -18.96
N GLU A 266 25.55 -17.18 -19.44
CA GLU A 266 26.71 -17.95 -18.98
C GLU A 266 27.12 -17.49 -17.56
N VAL A 267 27.54 -18.45 -16.74
CA VAL A 267 27.87 -18.34 -15.30
C VAL A 267 29.15 -17.55 -15.07
#